data_AF-A0A7I8JJV2-F1
#
_entry.id   AF-A0A7I8JJV2-F1
#
_cell.length_a   1.000
_cell.length_b   1.000
_cell.length_c   1.000
_cell.angle_alpha   90.00
_cell.angle_beta   90.00
_cell.angle_gamma   90.00
#
_symmetry.space_group_name_H-M   'P 1'
#
loop_
_entity.id
_entity.type
_entity.pdbx_description
1 polymer ?
#
loop_
_entity_poly.entity_id
_entity_poly.type
_entity_poly.pdbx_seq_one_letter_code
_entity_poly.pdbx_strand_id
1 'polypeptide(L)'
;MTPLAIQDVNVRIKGAFYTYTGYNLYLFAGMDLSSNHLEGQIPHSIGNLTSLKSLNLSFNHLTGLIPTTLSGLQSIESLDLSHNELEGSIPSELLQLSSLEIFSVAYNRLEGCTPPLKGQFHTFDRSSYEGNANLHGPPLDGSCNSKSSDPLKHGDDNVYKDEGILYGLILSSFVTFFLITFSVLLYSRSYDRIFLWF
;
A
#
# COMPACT_ATOMS: atom_id res chain seq x y z
N MET A 1 32.89 -7.25 22.32
CA MET A 1 31.96 -6.15 21.97
C MET A 1 30.60 -6.51 22.55
N THR A 2 30.14 -5.77 23.55
CA THR A 2 28.78 -5.90 24.12
C THR A 2 27.78 -5.34 23.13
N PRO A 3 26.68 -6.04 22.79
CA PRO A 3 25.69 -5.51 21.87
C PRO A 3 25.02 -4.27 22.51
N LEU A 4 24.88 -3.20 21.72
CA LEU A 4 24.19 -1.98 22.12
C LEU A 4 22.77 -2.36 22.55
N ALA A 5 22.42 -2.12 23.81
CA ALA A 5 21.04 -2.22 24.26
C ALA A 5 20.21 -1.16 23.51
N ILE A 6 19.41 -1.59 22.54
CA ILE A 6 18.45 -0.70 21.88
C ILE A 6 17.40 -0.33 22.93
N GLN A 7 17.25 0.97 23.17
CA GLN A 7 16.31 1.55 24.10
C GLN A 7 14.87 1.21 23.69
N ASP A 8 13.98 1.03 24.67
CA ASP A 8 12.57 0.73 24.42
C ASP A 8 11.96 1.74 23.44
N VAL A 9 11.51 1.27 22.29
CA VAL A 9 10.89 2.12 21.27
C VAL A 9 9.38 2.07 21.47
N ASN A 10 8.81 3.21 21.83
CA ASN A 10 7.36 3.39 21.87
C ASN A 10 6.89 3.80 20.47
N VAL A 11 6.09 2.94 19.84
CA VAL A 11 5.47 3.20 18.53
C VAL A 11 3.97 3.26 18.71
N ARG A 12 3.32 4.21 18.03
CA ARG A 12 1.86 4.23 17.91
C ARG A 12 1.47 3.69 16.55
N ILE A 13 0.72 2.58 16.53
CA ILE A 13 0.24 1.93 15.30
C ILE A 13 -1.27 1.77 15.42
N LYS A 14 -2.05 2.29 14.47
CA LYS A 14 -3.53 2.19 14.45
C LYS A 14 -4.17 2.66 15.76
N GLY A 15 -3.60 3.71 16.35
CA GLY A 15 -4.03 4.27 17.63
C GLY A 15 -3.61 3.50 18.88
N ALA A 16 -3.00 2.31 18.75
CA ALA A 16 -2.48 1.52 19.85
C ALA A 16 -0.99 1.81 20.09
N PHE A 17 -0.59 1.84 21.37
CA PHE A 17 0.81 1.99 21.76
C PHE A 17 1.47 0.63 21.90
N TYR A 18 2.64 0.48 21.28
CA TYR A 18 3.49 -0.70 21.36
C TYR A 18 4.84 -0.28 21.90
N THR A 19 5.27 -0.91 22.99
CA THR A 19 6.63 -0.76 23.53
C THR A 19 7.43 -1.97 23.11
N TYR A 20 8.40 -1.77 22.23
CA TYR A 20 9.28 -2.84 21.79
C TYR A 20 10.50 -2.90 22.71
N THR A 21 10.60 -3.97 23.49
CA THR A 21 11.71 -4.21 24.43
C THR A 21 12.66 -5.29 23.86
N GLY A 22 13.88 -4.92 23.45
CA GLY A 22 14.97 -5.87 23.13
C GLY A 22 14.98 -6.55 21.73
N TYR A 23 15.96 -7.44 21.53
CA TYR A 23 16.46 -8.04 20.26
C TYR A 23 15.47 -8.86 19.40
N ASN A 24 14.17 -8.83 19.64
CA ASN A 24 13.17 -9.69 18.99
C ASN A 24 12.49 -9.06 17.75
N LEU A 25 13.19 -8.18 17.01
CA LEU A 25 12.72 -7.79 15.67
C LEU A 25 12.90 -8.92 14.63
N TYR A 26 13.68 -9.96 14.95
CA TYR A 26 13.90 -11.13 14.07
C TYR A 26 12.64 -11.96 13.77
N LEU A 27 11.55 -11.78 14.53
CA LEU A 27 10.28 -12.47 14.30
C LEU A 27 9.25 -11.64 13.52
N PHE A 28 9.59 -10.39 13.15
CA PHE A 28 8.63 -9.52 12.48
C PHE A 28 8.48 -9.92 11.02
N ALA A 29 7.56 -10.84 10.78
CA ALA A 29 7.19 -11.28 9.44
C ALA A 29 6.47 -10.16 8.66
N GLY A 30 5.90 -9.15 9.32
CA GLY A 30 5.22 -8.07 8.61
C GLY A 30 5.04 -6.81 9.44
N MET A 31 5.29 -5.66 8.81
CA MET A 31 5.10 -4.31 9.35
C MET A 31 3.87 -3.67 8.71
N ASP A 32 2.78 -3.59 9.45
CA ASP A 32 1.58 -2.88 9.01
C ASP A 32 1.42 -1.57 9.79
N LEU A 33 1.78 -0.47 9.13
CA LEU A 33 1.63 0.91 9.60
C LEU A 33 0.58 1.66 8.78
N SER A 34 -0.28 0.93 8.05
CA SER A 34 -1.29 1.53 7.19
C SER A 34 -2.36 2.28 7.97
N SER A 35 -3.05 3.21 7.31
CA SER A 35 -4.16 3.98 7.86
C SER A 35 -3.79 4.77 9.11
N ASN A 36 -2.68 5.51 9.04
CA ASN A 36 -2.26 6.44 10.08
C ASN A 36 -2.05 7.83 9.47
N HIS A 37 -1.55 8.75 10.30
CA HIS A 37 -1.16 10.10 9.87
C HIS A 37 0.37 10.23 9.88
N LEU A 38 1.08 9.21 9.38
CA LEU A 38 2.54 9.28 9.30
C LEU A 38 2.94 10.29 8.23
N GLU A 39 3.83 11.20 8.59
CA GLU A 39 4.34 12.28 7.74
C GLU A 39 5.84 12.15 7.54
N GLY A 40 6.38 12.92 6.59
CA GLY A 40 7.81 12.94 6.27
C GLY A 40 8.20 11.82 5.30
N GLN A 41 9.51 11.57 5.20
CA GLN A 41 10.07 10.64 4.21
C GLN A 41 10.21 9.22 4.75
N ILE A 42 10.17 8.23 3.86
CA ILE A 42 10.53 6.85 4.19
C ILE A 42 12.05 6.82 4.48
N PRO A 43 12.48 6.44 5.69
CA PRO A 43 13.89 6.48 6.05
C PRO A 43 14.70 5.40 5.33
N HIS A 44 15.91 5.73 4.89
CA HIS A 44 16.80 4.77 4.22
C HIS A 44 17.07 3.50 5.03
N SER A 45 17.04 3.59 6.36
CA SER A 45 17.25 2.47 7.27
C SER A 45 16.22 1.36 7.16
N ILE A 46 15.06 1.59 6.52
CA ILE A 46 14.06 0.55 6.28
C ILE A 46 14.66 -0.63 5.51
N GLY A 47 15.62 -0.37 4.61
CA GLY A 47 16.32 -1.38 3.83
C GLY A 47 17.15 -2.38 4.65
N ASN A 48 17.42 -2.09 5.93
CA ASN A 48 18.17 -2.99 6.80
C ASN A 48 17.30 -4.13 7.38
N LEU A 49 15.99 -4.11 7.16
CA LEU A 49 15.05 -5.11 7.65
C LEU A 49 15.00 -6.34 6.71
N THR A 50 16.15 -6.99 6.51
CA THR A 50 16.34 -8.04 5.48
C THR A 50 15.46 -9.29 5.66
N SER A 51 14.92 -9.52 6.86
CA SER A 51 14.01 -10.62 7.18
C SER A 51 12.51 -10.25 7.09
N LEU A 52 12.18 -9.00 6.76
CA LEU A 52 10.79 -8.54 6.67
C LEU A 52 10.10 -9.17 5.45
N LYS A 53 8.92 -9.75 5.64
CA LYS A 53 8.12 -10.35 4.54
C LYS A 53 6.98 -9.47 4.07
N SER A 54 6.43 -8.62 4.93
CA SER A 54 5.39 -7.66 4.55
C SER A 54 5.71 -6.27 5.07
N LEU A 55 5.54 -5.26 4.23
CA LEU A 55 5.63 -3.85 4.59
C LEU A 55 4.43 -3.13 4.00
N ASN A 56 3.52 -2.71 4.86
CA ASN A 56 2.36 -1.91 4.49
C ASN A 56 2.46 -0.53 5.14
N LEU A 57 2.66 0.48 4.30
CA LEU A 57 2.70 1.90 4.66
C LEU A 57 1.52 2.68 4.05
N SER A 58 0.50 2.00 3.51
CA SER A 58 -0.54 2.66 2.75
C SER A 58 -1.48 3.53 3.60
N PHE A 59 -2.18 4.47 2.97
CA PHE A 59 -3.07 5.41 3.65
C PHE A 59 -2.35 6.18 4.76
N ASN A 60 -1.33 6.94 4.37
CA ASN A 60 -0.58 7.85 5.22
C ASN A 60 -0.32 9.17 4.46
N HIS A 61 0.49 10.06 5.04
CA HIS A 61 0.92 11.33 4.45
C HIS A 61 2.42 11.33 4.17
N LEU A 62 2.99 10.18 3.78
CA LEU A 62 4.42 10.07 3.50
C LEU A 62 4.77 10.82 2.21
N THR A 63 5.89 11.52 2.22
CA THR A 63 6.35 12.42 1.15
C THR A 63 7.75 12.05 0.68
N GLY A 64 8.22 12.70 -0.39
CA GLY A 64 9.56 12.48 -0.95
C GLY A 64 9.68 11.20 -1.77
N LEU A 65 10.91 10.79 -2.05
CA LEU A 65 11.22 9.69 -2.95
C LEU A 65 11.03 8.33 -2.28
N ILE A 66 10.70 7.32 -3.08
CA ILE A 66 10.85 5.91 -2.68
C ILE A 66 12.37 5.63 -2.55
N PRO A 67 12.88 5.28 -1.36
CA PRO A 67 14.32 5.11 -1.17
C PRO A 67 14.81 3.85 -1.87
N THR A 68 15.90 3.97 -2.64
CA THR A 68 16.54 2.84 -3.34
C THR A 68 16.94 1.70 -2.40
N THR A 69 17.19 2.02 -1.12
CA THR A 69 17.52 1.04 -0.08
C THR A 69 16.40 0.03 0.21
N LEU A 70 15.16 0.26 -0.23
CA LEU A 70 14.10 -0.75 -0.17
C LEU A 70 14.45 -2.03 -0.93
N SER A 71 15.38 -1.98 -1.89
CA SER A 71 15.90 -3.19 -2.53
C SER A 71 16.64 -4.13 -1.56
N GLY A 72 17.03 -3.64 -0.38
CA GLY A 72 17.64 -4.44 0.69
C GLY A 72 16.67 -5.41 1.38
N LEU A 73 15.36 -5.26 1.19
CA LEU A 73 14.32 -6.12 1.77
C LEU A 73 14.23 -7.47 1.04
N GLN A 74 15.30 -8.25 1.03
CA GLN A 74 15.46 -9.45 0.19
C GLN A 74 14.44 -10.58 0.47
N SER A 75 13.78 -10.57 1.65
CA SER A 75 12.74 -11.55 2.00
C SER A 75 11.31 -11.03 1.81
N ILE A 76 11.14 -9.83 1.21
CA ILE A 76 9.83 -9.19 1.09
C ILE A 76 8.94 -9.91 0.08
N GLU A 77 7.72 -10.19 0.50
CA GLU A 77 6.64 -10.85 -0.26
C GLU A 77 5.51 -9.84 -0.55
N SER A 78 5.29 -8.86 0.33
CA SER A 78 4.27 -7.83 0.17
C SER A 78 4.81 -6.43 0.48
N LEU A 79 4.70 -5.51 -0.49
CA LEU A 79 5.08 -4.11 -0.36
C LEU A 79 3.93 -3.20 -0.81
N ASP A 80 3.28 -2.54 0.13
CA ASP A 80 2.20 -1.59 -0.15
C ASP A 80 2.59 -0.18 0.32
N LEU A 81 2.78 0.72 -0.65
CA LEU A 81 3.10 2.13 -0.47
C LEU A 81 1.96 3.04 -0.97
N SER A 82 0.79 2.47 -1.27
CA SER A 82 -0.31 3.19 -1.91
C SER A 82 -0.93 4.27 -1.01
N HIS A 83 -1.68 5.21 -1.59
CA HIS A 83 -2.38 6.27 -0.85
C HIS A 83 -1.43 7.06 0.07
N ASN A 84 -0.41 7.66 -0.53
CA ASN A 84 0.55 8.55 0.11
C ASN A 84 0.81 9.77 -0.81
N GLU A 85 1.81 10.58 -0.48
CA GLU A 85 2.26 11.73 -1.27
C GLU A 85 3.69 11.54 -1.80
N LEU A 86 4.07 10.28 -2.07
CA LEU A 86 5.41 9.94 -2.60
C LEU A 86 5.57 10.48 -4.02
N GLU A 87 6.77 10.96 -4.34
CA GLU A 87 7.08 11.64 -5.60
C GLU A 87 8.30 11.04 -6.30
N GLY A 88 8.56 11.51 -7.52
CA GLY A 88 9.67 11.04 -8.36
C GLY A 88 9.40 9.70 -9.03
N SER A 89 10.46 9.06 -9.53
CA SER A 89 10.35 7.78 -10.25
C SER A 89 10.35 6.57 -9.32
N ILE A 90 9.71 5.48 -9.73
CA ILE A 90 9.86 4.19 -9.07
C ILE A 90 11.30 3.67 -9.28
N PRO A 91 12.07 3.40 -8.21
CA PRO A 91 13.46 2.97 -8.33
C PRO A 91 13.61 1.64 -9.07
N SER A 92 14.50 1.60 -10.05
CA SER A 92 14.81 0.36 -10.79
C SER A 92 15.44 -0.72 -9.91
N GLU A 93 16.01 -0.34 -8.77
CA GLU A 93 16.59 -1.20 -7.76
C GLU A 93 15.54 -2.15 -7.16
N LEU A 94 14.25 -1.78 -7.17
CA LEU A 94 13.18 -2.67 -6.71
C LEU A 94 13.07 -3.95 -7.56
N LEU A 95 13.59 -3.96 -8.79
CA LEU A 95 13.67 -5.17 -9.62
C LEU A 95 14.55 -6.27 -8.99
N GLN A 96 15.36 -5.94 -7.98
CA GLN A 96 16.16 -6.92 -7.23
C GLN A 96 15.32 -7.76 -6.25
N LEU A 97 14.08 -7.35 -5.95
CA LEU A 97 13.18 -8.05 -5.06
C LEU A 97 12.54 -9.24 -5.80
N SER A 98 13.11 -10.43 -5.61
CA SER A 98 12.70 -11.65 -6.33
C SER A 98 11.51 -12.38 -5.71
N SER A 99 11.21 -12.12 -4.43
CA SER A 99 10.13 -12.76 -3.67
C SER A 99 8.82 -11.98 -3.65
N LEU A 100 8.74 -10.83 -4.33
CA LEU A 100 7.59 -9.94 -4.26
C LEU A 100 6.37 -10.54 -4.96
N GLU A 101 5.27 -10.73 -4.22
CA GLU A 101 4.00 -11.29 -4.70
C GLU A 101 2.89 -10.22 -4.73
N ILE A 102 2.95 -9.25 -3.83
CA ILE A 102 2.02 -8.13 -3.73
C ILE A 102 2.81 -6.84 -3.78
N PHE A 103 2.46 -5.96 -4.71
CA PHE A 103 3.07 -4.65 -4.86
C PHE A 103 2.01 -3.60 -5.15
N SER A 104 2.06 -2.46 -4.47
CA SER A 104 1.27 -1.30 -4.86
C SER A 104 1.99 -0.01 -4.53
N VAL A 105 1.96 0.91 -5.49
CA VAL A 105 2.39 2.31 -5.36
C VAL A 105 1.28 3.24 -5.85
N ALA A 106 0.06 2.73 -5.95
CA ALA A 106 -1.09 3.47 -6.46
C ALA A 106 -1.42 4.69 -5.61
N TYR A 107 -2.08 5.68 -6.20
CA TYR A 107 -2.53 6.89 -5.51
C TYR A 107 -1.39 7.62 -4.77
N ASN A 108 -0.34 7.96 -5.52
CA ASN A 108 0.79 8.79 -5.09
C ASN A 108 0.99 9.93 -6.11
N ARG A 109 2.13 10.65 -6.03
CA ARG A 109 2.57 11.68 -7.00
C ARG A 109 3.78 11.19 -7.81
N LEU A 110 3.86 9.90 -8.09
CA LEU A 110 4.98 9.31 -8.83
C LEU A 110 4.91 9.70 -10.31
N GLU A 111 6.08 9.77 -10.93
CA GLU A 111 6.25 10.24 -12.31
C GLU A 111 7.18 9.32 -13.12
N GLY A 112 7.14 9.49 -14.44
CA GLY A 112 8.02 8.79 -15.35
C GLY A 112 7.50 7.38 -15.66
N CYS A 113 8.42 6.43 -15.75
CA CYS A 113 8.12 5.10 -16.24
C CYS A 113 7.83 4.09 -15.13
N THR A 114 6.84 3.24 -15.36
CA THR A 114 6.69 1.99 -14.61
C THR A 114 7.96 1.14 -14.74
N PRO A 115 8.30 0.33 -13.73
CA PRO A 115 9.41 -0.61 -13.82
C PRO A 115 9.23 -1.53 -15.04
N PRO A 116 10.32 -1.86 -15.76
CA PRO A 116 10.27 -2.84 -16.84
C PRO A 116 9.61 -4.13 -16.36
N LEU A 117 8.74 -4.71 -17.19
CA LEU A 117 8.05 -5.99 -16.91
C LEU A 117 9.05 -7.17 -16.92
N LYS A 118 9.88 -7.25 -15.87
CA LYS A 118 10.93 -8.24 -15.65
C LYS A 118 10.82 -8.78 -14.23
N GLY A 119 11.22 -10.03 -14.04
CA GLY A 119 11.08 -10.69 -12.74
C GLY A 119 9.61 -10.68 -12.31
N GLN A 120 9.35 -10.38 -11.04
CA GLN A 120 7.99 -10.34 -10.51
C GLN A 120 7.17 -9.16 -11.06
N PHE A 121 7.79 -8.07 -11.53
CA PHE A 121 7.06 -6.88 -11.96
C PHE A 121 6.12 -7.08 -13.16
N HIS A 122 6.28 -8.18 -13.90
CA HIS A 122 5.32 -8.57 -14.94
C HIS A 122 3.97 -9.11 -14.41
N THR A 123 3.88 -9.47 -13.11
CA THR A 123 2.65 -10.04 -12.49
C THR A 123 1.72 -8.95 -11.97
N PHE A 124 2.24 -7.75 -11.73
CA PHE A 124 1.48 -6.63 -11.21
C PHE A 124 0.66 -5.96 -12.31
N ASP A 125 -0.58 -5.63 -11.97
CA ASP A 125 -1.56 -5.10 -12.91
C ASP A 125 -1.65 -3.57 -12.86
N ARG A 126 -2.60 -3.02 -13.62
CA ARG A 126 -2.87 -1.58 -13.67
C ARG A 126 -3.17 -0.99 -12.27
N SER A 127 -3.85 -1.75 -11.41
CA SER A 127 -4.25 -1.29 -10.07
C SER A 127 -3.06 -1.03 -9.15
N SER A 128 -1.93 -1.69 -9.40
CA SER A 128 -0.70 -1.52 -8.62
C SER A 128 -0.05 -0.15 -8.83
N TYR A 129 -0.40 0.56 -9.90
CA TYR A 129 0.26 1.82 -10.33
C TYR A 129 -0.70 3.00 -10.53
N GLU A 130 -2.01 2.76 -10.57
CA GLU A 130 -3.02 3.77 -10.88
C GLU A 130 -3.03 4.95 -9.90
N GLY A 131 -3.69 6.06 -10.26
CA GLY A 131 -3.77 7.24 -9.40
C GLY A 131 -2.47 8.06 -9.31
N ASN A 132 -1.42 7.72 -10.06
CA ASN A 132 -0.23 8.55 -10.27
C ASN A 132 -0.34 9.31 -11.60
N ALA A 133 -0.54 10.63 -11.56
CA ALA A 133 -0.91 11.41 -12.74
C ALA A 133 0.14 11.41 -13.88
N ASN A 134 1.43 11.38 -13.54
CA ASN A 134 2.53 11.49 -14.48
C ASN A 134 3.27 10.15 -14.72
N LEU A 135 2.78 9.06 -14.14
CA LEU A 135 3.34 7.73 -14.30
C LEU A 135 2.73 7.04 -15.53
N HIS A 136 3.56 6.43 -16.36
CA HIS A 136 3.15 5.83 -17.64
C HIS A 136 4.01 4.60 -17.99
N GLY A 137 3.58 3.89 -19.03
CA GLY A 137 4.22 2.64 -19.46
C GLY A 137 3.50 1.40 -18.92
N PRO A 138 3.65 0.23 -19.58
CA PRO A 138 2.94 -0.99 -19.20
C PRO A 138 3.11 -1.32 -17.71
N PRO A 139 2.05 -1.66 -16.95
CA PRO A 139 0.67 -1.94 -17.40
C PRO A 139 -0.24 -0.70 -17.52
N LEU A 140 0.26 0.50 -17.25
CA LEU A 140 -0.44 1.75 -17.54
C LEU A 140 -0.36 2.10 -19.03
N ASP A 141 -1.12 3.12 -19.41
CA ASP A 141 -1.08 3.67 -20.77
C ASP A 141 0.20 4.51 -20.99
N GLY A 142 0.48 4.83 -22.25
CA GLY A 142 1.65 5.62 -22.64
C GLY A 142 2.91 4.79 -22.89
N SER A 143 3.83 5.36 -23.65
CA SER A 143 5.10 4.71 -23.99
C SER A 143 6.22 5.27 -23.12
N CYS A 144 7.05 4.37 -22.60
CA CYS A 144 8.30 4.70 -21.92
C CYS A 144 9.47 5.03 -22.87
N ASN A 145 9.20 5.10 -24.17
CA ASN A 145 10.16 5.56 -25.14
C ASN A 145 10.02 7.07 -25.29
N SER A 146 10.95 7.85 -24.74
CA SER A 146 11.10 9.22 -25.20
C SER A 146 12.56 9.57 -25.45
N LYS A 147 12.85 9.98 -26.69
CA LYS A 147 13.27 11.36 -26.84
C LYS A 147 11.98 12.16 -27.01
N SER A 148 11.72 13.07 -26.07
CA SER A 148 10.51 13.88 -25.99
C SER A 148 10.39 14.86 -27.15
N SER A 149 9.26 14.87 -27.84
CA SER A 149 8.53 16.06 -28.30
C SER A 149 7.28 15.62 -29.05
N ASP A 150 6.11 15.75 -28.42
CA ASP A 150 5.03 16.59 -28.96
C ASP A 150 3.77 16.52 -28.07
N PRO A 151 3.07 17.66 -27.85
CA PRO A 151 1.84 17.70 -27.09
C PRO A 151 0.61 17.40 -27.96
N LEU A 152 -0.33 16.70 -27.32
CA LEU A 152 -1.77 16.56 -27.62
C LEU A 152 -2.17 15.65 -28.80
N LYS A 153 -3.03 14.67 -28.49
CA LYS A 153 -4.42 14.74 -28.95
C LYS A 153 -5.40 13.93 -28.10
N HIS A 154 -6.44 14.65 -27.73
CA HIS A 154 -7.73 14.23 -27.20
C HIS A 154 -8.54 13.47 -28.27
N GLY A 155 -9.28 12.45 -27.86
CA GLY A 155 -10.31 11.80 -28.69
C GLY A 155 -10.48 10.32 -28.41
N ASP A 156 -11.42 9.97 -27.53
CA ASP A 156 -12.79 9.58 -27.91
C ASP A 156 -13.34 8.58 -26.87
N ASP A 157 -14.53 8.90 -26.41
CA ASP A 157 -15.25 8.21 -25.36
C ASP A 157 -15.94 6.96 -25.92
N ASN A 158 -16.26 6.04 -25.00
CA ASN A 158 -17.28 4.98 -25.09
C ASN A 158 -16.83 3.57 -25.47
N VAL A 159 -16.19 2.85 -24.53
CA VAL A 159 -16.43 1.39 -24.35
C VAL A 159 -16.27 0.98 -22.87
N TYR A 160 -17.12 1.47 -21.96
CA TYR A 160 -17.35 0.81 -20.65
C TYR A 160 -18.74 1.20 -20.14
N LYS A 161 -19.78 0.48 -20.58
CA LYS A 161 -21.14 0.65 -20.04
C LYS A 161 -21.70 -0.59 -19.34
N ASP A 162 -20.90 -1.66 -19.19
CA ASP A 162 -21.40 -2.92 -18.62
C ASP A 162 -20.87 -3.24 -17.21
N GLU A 163 -19.65 -2.79 -16.86
CA GLU A 163 -19.03 -3.10 -15.55
C GLU A 163 -19.64 -2.31 -14.38
N GLY A 164 -20.21 -1.13 -14.62
CA GLY A 164 -20.80 -0.29 -13.56
C GLY A 164 -22.01 -0.94 -12.88
N ILE A 165 -22.74 -1.80 -13.59
CA ILE A 165 -23.88 -2.53 -13.04
C ILE A 165 -23.39 -3.58 -12.03
N LEU A 166 -22.32 -4.30 -12.37
CA LEU A 166 -21.74 -5.33 -11.51
C LEU A 166 -21.20 -4.73 -10.20
N TYR A 167 -20.45 -3.63 -10.28
CA TYR A 167 -19.99 -2.91 -9.09
C TYR A 167 -21.15 -2.36 -8.25
N GLY A 168 -22.21 -1.85 -8.90
CA GLY A 168 -23.42 -1.40 -8.21
C GLY A 168 -24.11 -2.53 -7.44
N LEU A 169 -24.20 -3.73 -8.03
CA LEU A 169 -24.79 -4.90 -7.38
C LEU A 169 -23.93 -5.38 -6.20
N ILE A 170 -22.61 -5.46 -6.37
CA ILE A 170 -21.68 -5.85 -5.30
C ILE A 170 -21.76 -4.87 -4.14
N LEU A 171 -21.70 -3.56 -4.42
CA LEU A 171 -21.80 -2.52 -3.39
C LEU A 171 -23.14 -2.57 -2.66
N SER A 172 -24.24 -2.80 -3.37
CA SER A 172 -25.57 -2.93 -2.76
C SER A 172 -25.66 -4.16 -1.84
N SER A 173 -25.03 -5.27 -2.21
CA SER A 173 -24.99 -6.49 -1.40
C SER A 173 -24.21 -6.29 -0.10
N PHE A 174 -23.11 -5.52 -0.16
CA PHE A 174 -22.29 -5.21 1.00
C PHE A 174 -23.02 -4.27 1.98
N VAL A 175 -23.65 -3.22 1.47
CA VAL A 175 -24.43 -2.27 2.30
C VAL A 175 -25.61 -2.99 2.98
N THR A 176 -26.33 -3.84 2.25
CA THR A 176 -27.46 -4.57 2.83
C THR A 176 -27.00 -5.56 3.91
N PHE A 177 -25.91 -6.30 3.69
CA PHE A 177 -25.32 -7.17 4.71
C PHE A 177 -24.85 -6.39 5.95
N PHE A 178 -24.22 -5.24 5.77
CA PHE A 178 -23.78 -4.38 6.88
C PHE A 178 -24.98 -3.86 7.69
N LEU A 179 -26.05 -3.41 7.03
CA LEU A 179 -27.25 -2.93 7.72
C LEU A 179 -27.96 -4.04 8.49
N ILE A 180 -28.04 -5.26 7.94
CA ILE A 180 -28.64 -6.42 8.62
C ILE A 180 -27.83 -6.79 9.85
N THR A 181 -26.50 -6.94 9.71
CA THR A 181 -25.62 -7.30 10.84
C THR A 181 -25.64 -6.22 11.93
N PHE A 182 -25.59 -4.94 11.55
CA PHE A 182 -25.70 -3.84 12.50
C PHE A 182 -27.06 -3.82 13.22
N SER A 183 -28.17 -4.07 12.49
CA SER A 183 -29.50 -4.16 13.07
C SER A 183 -29.63 -5.33 14.05
N VAL A 184 -29.07 -6.50 13.71
CA VAL A 184 -29.02 -7.67 14.61
C VAL A 184 -28.20 -7.37 15.86
N LEU A 185 -27.07 -6.67 15.74
CA LEU A 185 -26.23 -6.29 16.90
C LEU A 185 -26.92 -5.26 17.81
N LEU A 186 -27.66 -4.31 17.24
CA LEU A 186 -28.47 -3.37 18.03
C LEU A 186 -29.64 -4.08 18.71
N TYR A 187 -30.27 -5.03 18.01
CA TYR A 187 -31.38 -5.81 18.53
C TYR A 187 -30.94 -6.77 19.64
N SER A 188 -29.81 -7.48 19.47
CA SER A 188 -29.23 -8.34 20.50
C SER A 188 -28.78 -7.54 21.73
N ARG A 189 -28.14 -6.38 21.53
CA ARG A 189 -27.82 -5.46 22.64
C ARG A 189 -29.06 -4.92 23.35
N SER A 190 -30.17 -4.75 22.63
CA SER A 190 -31.44 -4.34 23.23
C SER A 190 -32.02 -5.45 24.10
N TYR A 191 -31.87 -6.72 23.71
CA TYR A 191 -32.27 -7.86 24.55
C TYR A 191 -31.40 -8.01 25.81
N ASP A 192 -30.09 -7.82 25.69
CA ASP A 192 -29.18 -7.86 26.84
C ASP A 192 -29.52 -6.78 27.89
N ARG A 193 -30.16 -5.68 27.47
CA ARG A 193 -30.63 -4.62 28.37
C ARG A 193 -32.02 -4.88 28.99
N ILE A 194 -32.82 -5.79 28.44
CA ILE A 194 -34.18 -6.08 28.94
C ILE A 194 -34.16 -7.20 30.01
N PHE A 195 -33.14 -8.08 30.01
CA PHE A 195 -33.03 -9.19 30.98
C PHE A 195 -32.26 -8.88 32.28
N LEU A 196 -31.87 -7.62 32.52
CA LEU A 196 -31.18 -7.21 33.76
C LEU A 196 -32.10 -6.55 34.81
N TRP A 197 -33.42 -6.65 34.65
CA TRP A 197 -34.41 -6.25 35.66
C TRP A 197 -35.53 -7.28 35.77
N PHE A 198 -35.20 -8.48 36.24
CA PHE A 198 -36.05 -9.34 37.08
C PHE A 198 -35.15 -10.25 37.92
#